data_AF-A0A7W1SJQ1-F1
#
_entry.id   AF-A0A7W1SJQ1-F1
#
_cell.length_a   1.000
_cell.length_b   1.000
_cell.length_c   1.000
_cell.angle_alpha   90.00
_cell.angle_beta   90.00
_cell.angle_gamma   90.00
#
_symmetry.space_group_name_H-M   'P 1'
#
loop_
_entity.id
_entity.type
_entity.pdbx_description
1 polymer ?
#
loop_
_entity_poly.entity_id
_entity_poly.type
_entity_poly.pdbx_seq_one_letter_code
_entity_poly.pdbx_strand_id
1 'polypeptide(L)'
;MLPADLKAIVSPKVAACLDYASTLVGVTEVPLGSNRAPDIDAWCREFGSPLGSYWCALYVGHVRKTHGLWVPSRDVGNCDEWVLQARERGLASSTPVPGAAAVFTNWSRHTSGRYKGQHDAVHISLVLRVTPRLEDLGGNTTLTGFSRNGDTVAKKGIDRNRILCWVLPGDTPAAAA
;
A
#
# COMPACT_ATOMS: atom_id res chain seq x y z
N MET A 1 -8.72 7.26 -14.90
CA MET A 1 -7.54 7.61 -15.72
C MET A 1 -6.80 8.74 -15.06
N LEU A 2 -5.48 8.61 -14.91
CA LEU A 2 -4.62 9.59 -14.26
C LEU A 2 -4.52 10.87 -15.11
N PRO A 3 -4.47 12.04 -14.46
CA PRO A 3 -4.16 13.29 -15.11
C PRO A 3 -2.81 13.26 -15.86
N ALA A 4 -2.72 13.95 -17.01
CA ALA A 4 -1.53 13.94 -17.86
C ALA A 4 -0.29 14.53 -17.18
N ASP A 5 -0.47 15.55 -16.34
CA ASP A 5 0.58 16.14 -15.50
C ASP A 5 1.21 15.12 -14.55
N LEU A 6 0.41 14.21 -14.00
CA LEU A 6 0.90 13.16 -13.11
C LEU A 6 1.66 12.08 -13.89
N LYS A 7 1.18 11.72 -15.09
CA LYS A 7 1.87 10.76 -15.98
C LYS A 7 3.24 11.27 -16.43
N ALA A 8 3.40 12.57 -16.59
CA ALA A 8 4.64 13.18 -17.03
C ALA A 8 5.79 13.11 -16.01
N ILE A 9 5.50 12.88 -14.72
CA ILE A 9 6.48 12.92 -13.63
C ILE A 9 6.78 11.54 -13.02
N VAL A 10 6.26 10.46 -13.61
CA VAL A 10 6.45 9.08 -13.14
C VAL A 10 6.88 8.17 -14.28
N SER A 11 7.42 6.99 -13.96
CA SER A 11 7.71 5.99 -14.98
C SER A 11 6.41 5.43 -15.60
N PRO A 12 6.48 4.83 -16.82
CA PRO A 12 5.33 4.16 -17.43
C PRO A 12 4.72 3.06 -16.55
N LYS A 13 5.55 2.34 -15.77
CA LYS A 13 5.07 1.30 -14.84
C LYS A 13 4.26 1.90 -13.69
N VAL A 14 4.75 2.99 -13.11
CA VAL A 14 4.04 3.70 -12.03
C VAL A 14 2.73 4.32 -12.56
N ALA A 15 2.74 4.91 -13.76
CA ALA A 15 1.52 5.41 -14.39
C ALA A 15 0.48 4.29 -14.60
N ALA A 16 0.89 3.14 -15.15
CA ALA A 16 -0.02 2.01 -15.35
C ALA A 16 -0.58 1.45 -14.02
N CYS A 17 0.28 1.32 -13.01
CA CYS A 17 -0.10 0.93 -11.65
C CYS A 17 -1.17 1.85 -11.07
N LEU A 18 -0.96 3.16 -11.12
CA LEU A 18 -1.89 4.14 -10.56
C LEU A 18 -3.20 4.24 -11.38
N ASP A 19 -3.13 4.02 -12.70
CA ASP A 19 -4.32 3.97 -13.57
C ASP A 19 -5.20 2.77 -13.18
N TYR A 20 -4.60 1.59 -13.01
CA TYR A 20 -5.30 0.37 -12.58
C TYR A 20 -5.81 0.47 -11.14
N ALA A 21 -5.01 0.98 -10.20
CA ALA A 21 -5.45 1.23 -8.83
C ALA A 21 -6.73 2.09 -8.79
N SER A 22 -6.80 3.09 -9.67
CA SER A 22 -7.96 3.99 -9.75
C SER A 22 -9.22 3.28 -10.26
N THR A 23 -9.11 2.21 -11.05
CA THR A 23 -10.28 1.44 -11.50
C THR A 23 -10.85 0.53 -10.42
N LEU A 24 -10.08 0.29 -9.35
CA LEU A 24 -10.52 -0.54 -8.22
C LEU A 24 -11.25 0.27 -7.14
N VAL A 25 -11.33 1.61 -7.26
CA VAL A 25 -12.10 2.44 -6.33
C VAL A 25 -13.57 1.99 -6.33
N GLY A 26 -14.09 1.70 -5.16
CA GLY A 26 -15.44 1.14 -4.97
C GLY A 26 -15.50 -0.38 -4.80
N VAL A 27 -14.40 -1.12 -5.03
CA VAL A 27 -14.31 -2.52 -4.58
C VAL A 27 -14.55 -2.56 -3.08
N THR A 28 -15.55 -3.35 -2.67
CA THR A 28 -16.10 -3.33 -1.32
C THR A 28 -16.37 -4.75 -0.84
N GLU A 29 -16.26 -4.97 0.46
CA GLU A 29 -16.55 -6.25 1.10
C GLU A 29 -18.02 -6.68 0.94
N VAL A 30 -18.23 -8.00 0.82
CA VAL A 30 -19.53 -8.65 0.70
C VAL A 30 -19.55 -9.92 1.58
N PRO A 31 -20.19 -9.90 2.75
CA PRO A 31 -20.85 -8.75 3.39
C PRO A 31 -19.85 -7.74 3.97
N LEU A 32 -20.30 -6.51 4.26
CA LEU A 32 -19.47 -5.47 4.89
C LEU A 32 -18.87 -5.94 6.24
N GLY A 33 -17.61 -5.62 6.49
CA GLY A 33 -16.87 -5.97 7.70
C GLY A 33 -16.38 -7.42 7.76
N SER A 34 -16.56 -8.20 6.69
CA SER A 34 -16.16 -9.60 6.62
C SER A 34 -14.71 -9.82 6.20
N ASN A 35 -14.04 -8.80 5.64
CA ASN A 35 -12.80 -8.96 4.89
C ASN A 35 -12.90 -9.96 3.73
N ARG A 36 -14.10 -10.10 3.13
CA ARG A 36 -14.40 -11.02 2.02
C ARG A 36 -15.05 -10.28 0.87
N ALA A 37 -14.68 -10.65 -0.35
CA ALA A 37 -15.38 -10.36 -1.60
C ALA A 37 -14.68 -11.20 -2.69
N PRO A 38 -15.25 -11.42 -3.88
CA PRO A 38 -14.58 -12.15 -4.95
C PRO A 38 -13.16 -11.63 -5.26
N ASP A 39 -12.99 -10.31 -5.40
CA ASP A 39 -11.68 -9.68 -5.66
C ASP A 39 -10.73 -9.80 -4.46
N ILE A 40 -11.23 -9.53 -3.25
CA ILE A 40 -10.45 -9.61 -2.01
C ILE A 40 -9.96 -11.03 -1.76
N ASP A 41 -10.83 -12.03 -1.95
CA ASP A 41 -10.48 -13.44 -1.83
C ASP A 41 -9.47 -13.85 -2.90
N ALA A 42 -9.52 -13.28 -4.10
CA ALA A 42 -8.53 -13.50 -5.14
C ALA A 42 -7.15 -12.97 -4.72
N TRP A 43 -7.08 -11.76 -4.14
CA TRP A 43 -5.82 -11.20 -3.63
C TRP A 43 -5.27 -11.99 -2.44
N CYS A 44 -6.13 -12.46 -1.53
CA CYS A 44 -5.73 -13.36 -0.45
C CYS A 44 -5.06 -14.62 -1.01
N ARG A 45 -5.69 -15.29 -1.99
CA ARG A 45 -5.12 -16.48 -2.63
C ARG A 45 -3.82 -16.17 -3.38
N GLU A 46 -3.76 -15.05 -4.09
CA GLU A 46 -2.57 -14.62 -4.84
C GLU A 46 -1.32 -14.55 -3.96
N PHE A 47 -1.47 -14.10 -2.72
CA PHE A 47 -0.36 -13.92 -1.78
C PHE A 47 -0.35 -14.95 -0.64
N GLY A 48 -1.11 -16.04 -0.76
CA GLY A 48 -1.16 -17.12 0.23
C GLY A 48 -1.68 -16.68 1.61
N SER A 49 -2.44 -15.59 1.69
CA SER A 49 -3.08 -15.14 2.94
C SER A 49 -4.40 -15.88 3.19
N PRO A 50 -4.75 -16.20 4.45
CA PRO A 50 -6.05 -16.77 4.77
C PRO A 50 -7.21 -15.88 4.28
N LEU A 51 -8.31 -16.50 3.83
CA LEU A 51 -9.52 -15.76 3.48
C LEU A 51 -10.09 -15.05 4.72
N GLY A 52 -10.53 -13.80 4.56
CA GLY A 52 -10.97 -12.96 5.69
C GLY A 52 -9.84 -12.23 6.41
N SER A 53 -8.61 -12.28 5.88
CA SER A 53 -7.50 -11.45 6.38
C SER A 53 -7.73 -9.98 6.03
N TYR A 54 -7.18 -9.08 6.86
CA TYR A 54 -7.06 -7.68 6.47
C TYR A 54 -6.34 -7.55 5.13
N TRP A 55 -6.90 -6.75 4.22
CA TRP A 55 -6.53 -6.79 2.80
C TRP A 55 -5.91 -5.50 2.27
N CYS A 56 -5.56 -4.54 3.13
CA CYS A 56 -4.91 -3.29 2.71
C CYS A 56 -3.58 -3.54 1.96
N ALA A 57 -2.70 -4.36 2.55
CA ALA A 57 -1.41 -4.69 1.96
C ALA A 57 -1.52 -5.66 0.77
N LEU A 58 -2.56 -6.49 0.75
CA LEU A 58 -2.88 -7.37 -0.37
C LEU A 58 -3.31 -6.56 -1.60
N TYR A 59 -4.16 -5.55 -1.41
CA TYR A 59 -4.54 -4.61 -2.46
C TYR A 59 -3.31 -3.89 -3.03
N VAL A 60 -2.46 -3.28 -2.18
CA VAL A 60 -1.24 -2.58 -2.64
C VAL A 60 -0.29 -3.56 -3.33
N GLY A 61 -0.14 -4.77 -2.80
CA GLY A 61 0.65 -5.84 -3.38
C GLY A 61 0.15 -6.25 -4.77
N HIS A 62 -1.15 -6.49 -4.92
CA HIS A 62 -1.78 -6.88 -6.18
C HIS A 62 -1.54 -5.84 -7.27
N VAL A 63 -1.87 -4.58 -7.00
CA VAL A 63 -1.71 -3.49 -7.97
C VAL A 63 -0.24 -3.34 -8.38
N ARG A 64 0.69 -3.32 -7.41
CA ARG A 64 2.12 -3.18 -7.70
C ARG A 64 2.68 -4.35 -8.50
N LYS A 65 2.38 -5.59 -8.09
CA LYS A 65 2.85 -6.80 -8.76
C LYS A 65 2.34 -6.89 -10.20
N THR A 66 1.05 -6.54 -10.43
CA THR A 66 0.43 -6.51 -11.76
C THR A 66 1.21 -5.66 -12.76
N HIS A 67 1.84 -4.58 -12.30
CA HIS A 67 2.59 -3.64 -13.15
C HIS A 67 4.11 -3.71 -12.96
N GLY A 68 4.61 -4.80 -12.36
CA GLY A 68 6.04 -5.06 -12.22
C GLY A 68 6.77 -4.06 -11.33
N LEU A 69 6.09 -3.55 -10.31
CA LEU A 69 6.67 -2.76 -9.22
C LEU A 69 7.06 -3.67 -8.05
N TRP A 70 7.90 -3.16 -7.17
CA TRP A 70 8.40 -3.93 -6.03
C TRP A 70 7.32 -4.19 -4.99
N VAL A 71 7.30 -5.44 -4.51
CA VAL A 71 6.54 -5.94 -3.36
C VAL A 71 7.44 -6.85 -2.51
N PRO A 72 7.13 -7.07 -1.23
CA PRO A 72 7.84 -8.06 -0.41
C PRO A 72 7.83 -9.46 -1.05
N SER A 73 8.90 -10.22 -0.86
CA SER A 73 9.02 -11.59 -1.40
C SER A 73 8.19 -12.64 -0.66
N ARG A 74 7.69 -12.29 0.53
CA ARG A 74 6.82 -13.11 1.39
C ARG A 74 5.92 -12.21 2.20
N ASP A 75 4.90 -12.80 2.81
CA ASP A 75 4.01 -12.14 3.79
C ASP A 75 3.49 -10.77 3.30
N VAL A 76 3.14 -10.66 2.01
CA VAL A 76 2.70 -9.41 1.38
C VAL A 76 1.49 -8.80 2.08
N GLY A 77 0.62 -9.62 2.68
CA GLY A 77 -0.52 -9.17 3.49
C GLY A 77 -0.13 -8.50 4.82
N ASN A 78 1.12 -8.58 5.25
CA ASN A 78 1.61 -8.03 6.51
C ASN A 78 2.35 -6.70 6.29
N CYS A 79 1.79 -5.60 6.79
CA CYS A 79 2.38 -4.25 6.65
C CYS A 79 3.78 -4.14 7.28
N ASP A 80 4.10 -4.92 8.33
CA ASP A 80 5.43 -4.90 8.93
C ASP A 80 6.50 -5.45 8.00
N GLU A 81 6.17 -6.45 7.18
CA GLU A 81 7.10 -7.05 6.23
C GLU A 81 7.44 -6.08 5.09
N TRP A 82 6.48 -5.21 4.69
CA TRP A 82 6.74 -4.11 3.76
C TRP A 82 7.83 -3.18 4.29
N VAL A 83 7.77 -2.79 5.56
CA VAL A 83 8.78 -1.90 6.17
C VAL A 83 10.13 -2.61 6.28
N LEU A 84 10.13 -3.87 6.77
CA LEU A 84 11.35 -4.64 6.98
C LEU A 84 12.11 -4.83 5.66
N GLN A 85 11.48 -5.41 4.65
CA GLN A 85 12.15 -5.70 3.38
C GLN A 85 12.45 -4.43 2.57
N ALA A 86 11.63 -3.37 2.67
CA ALA A 86 11.94 -2.10 2.02
C ALA A 86 13.20 -1.47 2.60
N ARG A 87 13.43 -1.56 3.91
CA ARG A 87 14.68 -1.08 4.54
C ARG A 87 15.88 -1.89 4.09
N GLU A 88 15.77 -3.21 4.08
CA GLU A 88 16.83 -4.12 3.61
C GLU A 88 17.24 -3.84 2.15
N ARG A 89 16.30 -3.35 1.33
CA ARG A 89 16.52 -3.01 -0.09
C ARG A 89 16.80 -1.53 -0.36
N GLY A 90 16.88 -0.68 0.66
CA GLY A 90 17.06 0.76 0.47
C GLY A 90 15.87 1.47 -0.20
N LEU A 91 14.67 0.89 -0.14
CA LEU A 91 13.43 1.45 -0.71
C LEU A 91 12.60 2.23 0.31
N ALA A 92 12.96 2.21 1.59
CA ALA A 92 12.30 3.01 2.62
C ALA A 92 12.73 4.49 2.52
N SER A 93 11.76 5.39 2.45
CA SER A 93 11.95 6.83 2.25
C SER A 93 11.15 7.64 3.28
N SER A 94 11.63 8.85 3.59
CA SER A 94 10.91 9.88 4.34
C SER A 94 10.12 10.85 3.45
N THR A 95 10.38 10.81 2.13
CA THR A 95 9.74 11.67 1.13
C THR A 95 8.72 10.89 0.31
N PRO A 96 7.45 11.35 0.21
CA PRO A 96 6.46 10.70 -0.63
C PRO A 96 6.75 10.96 -2.10
N VAL A 97 6.48 9.96 -2.95
CA VAL A 97 6.42 10.08 -4.40
C VAL A 97 5.18 9.34 -4.91
N PRO A 98 4.57 9.75 -6.03
CA PRO A 98 3.51 8.97 -6.65
C PRO A 98 3.95 7.51 -6.90
N GLY A 99 3.05 6.57 -6.64
CA GLY A 99 3.31 5.14 -6.70
C GLY A 99 4.01 4.55 -5.47
N ALA A 100 4.53 5.37 -4.54
CA ALA A 100 5.05 4.87 -3.27
C ALA A 100 3.92 4.22 -2.44
N ALA A 101 4.26 3.26 -1.57
CA ALA A 101 3.32 2.73 -0.61
C ALA A 101 3.47 3.54 0.68
N ALA A 102 2.38 4.14 1.14
CA ALA A 102 2.33 4.87 2.41
C ALA A 102 2.08 3.85 3.52
N VAL A 103 3.04 3.63 4.41
CA VAL A 103 2.88 2.72 5.55
C VAL A 103 2.54 3.53 6.79
N PHE A 104 1.44 3.16 7.46
CA PHE A 104 0.94 3.85 8.64
C PHE A 104 1.30 3.09 9.92
N THR A 105 1.46 3.82 11.02
CA THR A 105 1.77 3.26 12.35
C THR A 105 0.84 3.80 13.43
N ASN A 106 0.79 3.07 14.54
CA ASN A 106 0.22 3.50 15.82
C ASN A 106 1.30 3.97 16.83
N TRP A 107 2.56 4.06 16.39
CA TRP A 107 3.75 4.43 17.20
C TRP A 107 4.08 3.47 18.36
N SER A 108 3.39 2.34 18.45
CA SER A 108 3.79 1.23 19.31
C SER A 108 4.95 0.48 18.66
N ARG A 109 5.77 -0.20 19.46
CA ARG A 109 6.90 -0.98 18.94
C ARG A 109 6.75 -2.46 19.25
N HIS A 110 7.16 -3.29 18.31
CA HIS A 110 7.31 -4.72 18.52
C HIS A 110 8.39 -4.98 19.56
N THR A 111 8.04 -5.70 20.63
CA THR A 111 8.95 -6.01 21.75
C THR A 111 9.69 -7.33 21.57
N SER A 112 9.23 -8.18 20.64
CA SER A 112 9.78 -9.51 20.39
C SER A 112 9.58 -9.94 18.93
N GLY A 113 10.11 -11.11 18.58
CA GLY A 113 9.94 -11.71 17.27
C GLY A 113 10.73 -11.02 16.15
N ARG A 114 10.34 -11.36 14.92
CA ARG A 114 11.00 -10.94 13.67
C ARG A 114 11.11 -9.42 13.51
N TYR A 115 10.12 -8.68 14.02
CA TYR A 115 10.02 -7.22 13.85
C TYR A 115 10.51 -6.45 15.08
N LYS A 116 11.22 -7.09 16.03
CA LYS A 116 11.65 -6.45 17.28
C LYS A 116 12.33 -5.10 17.03
N GLY A 117 11.83 -4.06 17.70
CA GLY A 117 12.34 -2.69 17.61
C GLY A 117 11.71 -1.85 16.49
N GLN A 118 11.01 -2.46 15.52
CA GLN A 118 10.20 -1.76 14.52
C GLN A 118 8.93 -1.19 15.16
N HIS A 119 8.49 -0.03 14.66
CA HIS A 119 7.16 0.49 14.96
C HIS A 119 6.10 -0.33 14.23
N ASP A 120 5.05 -0.71 14.94
CA ASP A 120 3.94 -1.52 14.44
C ASP A 120 3.27 -0.84 13.23
N ALA A 121 3.38 -1.49 12.07
CA ALA A 121 2.79 -1.03 10.83
C ALA A 121 1.35 -1.55 10.74
N VAL A 122 0.38 -0.63 10.82
CA VAL A 122 -1.03 -0.99 11.03
C VAL A 122 -1.91 -0.85 9.78
N HIS A 123 -1.41 -0.19 8.74
CA HIS A 123 -2.13 0.01 7.48
C HIS A 123 -1.17 0.39 6.37
N ILE A 124 -1.59 0.22 5.12
CA ILE A 124 -0.82 0.65 3.95
C ILE A 124 -1.76 1.09 2.82
N SER A 125 -1.35 2.10 2.08
CA SER A 125 -2.04 2.59 0.88
C SER A 125 -1.06 2.94 -0.23
N LEU A 126 -1.55 3.24 -1.43
CA LEU A 126 -0.75 3.63 -2.57
C LEU A 126 -0.83 5.14 -2.80
N VAL A 127 0.30 5.85 -2.75
CA VAL A 127 0.36 7.30 -2.99
C VAL A 127 -0.05 7.59 -4.42
N LEU A 128 -1.16 8.30 -4.60
CA LEU A 128 -1.65 8.71 -5.91
C LEU A 128 -0.93 9.98 -6.37
N ARG A 129 -0.82 10.97 -5.49
CA ARG A 129 -0.36 12.33 -5.82
C ARG A 129 0.21 13.00 -4.58
N VAL A 130 1.18 13.90 -4.78
CA VAL A 130 1.80 14.70 -3.69
C VAL A 130 1.33 16.17 -3.72
N THR A 131 1.19 16.75 -4.91
CA THR A 131 0.83 18.17 -5.12
C THR A 131 -0.40 18.26 -6.03
N PRO A 132 -1.37 19.17 -5.78
CA PRO A 132 -1.42 20.17 -4.71
C PRO A 132 -1.79 19.60 -3.34
N ARG A 133 -2.21 18.33 -3.28
CA ARG A 133 -2.57 17.63 -2.06
C ARG A 133 -1.98 16.24 -2.08
N LEU A 134 -1.52 15.80 -0.92
CA LEU A 134 -1.07 14.43 -0.70
C LEU A 134 -2.29 13.51 -0.59
N GLU A 135 -2.46 12.66 -1.60
CA GLU A 135 -3.60 11.76 -1.75
C GLU A 135 -3.12 10.33 -1.98
N ASP A 136 -3.90 9.38 -1.50
CA ASP A 136 -3.69 7.95 -1.67
C ASP A 136 -4.92 7.22 -2.19
N LEU A 137 -4.68 5.97 -2.60
CA LEU A 137 -5.67 4.94 -2.86
C LEU A 137 -5.41 3.80 -1.89
N GLY A 138 -6.33 3.58 -0.94
CA GLY A 138 -6.19 2.56 0.09
C GLY A 138 -7.26 1.49 -0.03
N GLY A 139 -6.86 0.22 0.06
CA GLY A 139 -7.77 -0.91 0.27
C GLY A 139 -7.96 -1.18 1.76
N ASN A 140 -9.02 -1.89 2.13
CA ASN A 140 -9.44 -2.11 3.51
C ASN A 140 -9.48 -0.80 4.33
N THR A 141 -9.95 0.28 3.70
CA THR A 141 -10.05 1.61 4.32
C THR A 141 -11.51 2.00 4.44
N THR A 142 -11.78 3.06 5.21
CA THR A 142 -13.10 3.66 5.38
C THR A 142 -13.28 4.85 4.45
N LEU A 143 -14.50 5.23 4.12
CA LEU A 143 -14.77 6.46 3.35
C LEU A 143 -14.32 7.73 4.08
N THR A 144 -14.31 7.72 5.42
CA THR A 144 -13.93 8.85 6.27
C THR A 144 -12.98 8.44 7.40
N GLY A 145 -12.13 9.36 7.85
CA GLY A 145 -11.21 9.14 8.97
C GLY A 145 -10.11 8.10 8.67
N PHE A 146 -9.40 7.67 9.72
CA PHE A 146 -8.42 6.59 9.65
C PHE A 146 -9.01 5.31 10.26
N SER A 147 -8.84 4.18 9.57
CA SER A 147 -9.15 2.85 10.11
C SER A 147 -8.06 1.87 9.70
N ARG A 148 -7.71 0.95 10.60
CA ARG A 148 -6.84 -0.20 10.31
C ARG A 148 -7.59 -1.35 9.62
N ASN A 149 -8.91 -1.30 9.62
CA ASN A 149 -9.82 -2.29 9.06
C ASN A 149 -11.09 -1.60 8.59
N GLY A 150 -11.08 -1.12 7.36
CA GLY A 150 -12.26 -0.59 6.69
C GLY A 150 -13.03 -1.69 5.97
N ASP A 151 -13.61 -1.35 4.83
CA ASP A 151 -14.43 -2.27 4.04
C ASP A 151 -14.37 -2.01 2.53
N THR A 152 -13.60 -1.00 2.08
CA THR A 152 -13.62 -0.56 0.69
C THR A 152 -12.25 -0.07 0.19
N VAL A 153 -12.11 0.02 -1.13
CA VAL A 153 -11.06 0.76 -1.81
C VAL A 153 -11.54 2.20 -2.02
N ALA A 154 -10.83 3.16 -1.44
CA ALA A 154 -11.18 4.57 -1.56
C ALA A 154 -9.96 5.46 -1.83
N LYS A 155 -10.24 6.62 -2.46
CA LYS A 155 -9.29 7.73 -2.60
C LYS A 155 -9.40 8.66 -1.40
N LYS A 156 -8.30 8.96 -0.72
CA LYS A 156 -8.31 9.79 0.50
C LYS A 156 -7.13 10.76 0.55
N GLY A 157 -7.21 11.71 1.49
CA GLY A 157 -6.07 12.52 1.88
C GLY A 157 -5.28 11.78 2.97
N ILE A 158 -3.95 11.87 2.90
CA ILE A 158 -3.09 11.14 3.84
C ILE A 158 -2.93 11.91 5.16
N ASP A 159 -3.16 11.23 6.30
CA ASP A 159 -2.76 11.72 7.62
C ASP A 159 -1.25 11.51 7.84
N ARG A 160 -0.48 12.60 7.66
CA ARG A 160 0.98 12.57 7.77
C ARG A 160 1.47 12.27 9.19
N ASN A 161 0.65 12.49 10.23
CA ASN A 161 1.03 12.25 11.62
C ASN A 161 1.10 10.74 11.97
N ARG A 162 0.66 9.88 11.05
CA ARG A 162 0.66 8.43 11.21
C ARG A 162 1.60 7.73 10.23
N ILE A 163 2.35 8.46 9.40
CA ILE A 163 3.24 7.84 8.43
C ILE A 163 4.51 7.35 9.12
N LEU A 164 4.73 6.04 9.01
CA LEU A 164 5.97 5.40 9.42
C LEU A 164 7.07 5.59 8.38
N CYS A 165 6.76 5.28 7.12
CA CYS A 165 7.64 5.51 5.99
C CYS A 165 6.86 5.45 4.67
N TRP A 166 7.54 5.88 3.60
CA TRP A 166 7.11 5.65 2.22
C TRP A 166 7.98 4.55 1.63
N VAL A 167 7.36 3.54 1.03
CA VAL A 167 8.10 2.49 0.32
C VAL A 167 8.11 2.84 -1.16
N LEU A 168 9.28 3.15 -1.70
CA LEU A 168 9.44 3.55 -3.11
C LEU A 168 8.93 2.44 -4.06
N PRO A 169 8.55 2.79 -5.30
CA PRO A 169 7.98 1.81 -6.25
C PRO A 169 8.96 0.70 -6.66
N GLY A 170 10.28 0.96 -6.59
CA GLY A 170 11.32 -0.01 -6.96
C GLY A 170 11.38 -0.31 -8.47
N ASP A 171 10.94 0.63 -9.30
CA ASP A 171 10.98 0.60 -10.76
C ASP A 171 12.30 1.15 -11.34
N THR A 172 13.04 1.92 -10.55
CA THR A 172 14.42 2.29 -10.85
C THR A 172 15.35 1.15 -10.42
N PRO A 173 16.36 0.76 -11.23
CA PRO A 173 17.41 -0.13 -10.77
C PRO A 173 18.01 0.45 -9.48
N ALA A 174 18.23 -0.39 -8.46
CA ALA A 174 19.02 0.03 -7.32
C ALA A 174 20.33 0.61 -7.87
N ALA A 175 20.64 1.86 -7.53
CA ALA A 175 21.95 2.41 -7.86
C ALA A 175 22.97 1.41 -7.31
N ALA A 176 23.86 0.91 -8.18
CA ALA A 176 24.91 0.00 -7.75
C ALA A 176 25.67 0.70 -6.62
N ALA A 177 25.58 0.12 -5.42
CA ALA A 177 26.32 0.56 -4.24
C ALA A 177 27.80 0.21 -4.38
#